data_AF-A0A941D6E0-F1
#
_entry.id   AF-A0A941D6E0-F1
#
_cell.length_a   1.000
_cell.length_b   1.000
_cell.length_c   1.000
_cell.angle_alpha   90.00
_cell.angle_beta   90.00
_cell.angle_gamma   90.00
#
_symmetry.space_group_name_H-M   'P 1'
#
loop_
_entity.id
_entity.type
_entity.pdbx_description
1 polymer ?
#
loop_
_entity_poly.entity_id
_entity_poly.type
_entity_poly.pdbx_seq_one_letter_code
_entity_poly.pdbx_strand_id
1 'polypeptide(L)' 'MLKSITARISAERAAMAFVILASALVGRQAAIGMDAAQGVSALAAILGASMLVVMVKSWPKPERIKVKARRDD' A
#
# COMPACT_ATOMS: atom_id res chain seq x y z
N MET A 1 0.28 -19.75 9.20
CA MET A 1 1.38 -18.92 8.64
C MET A 1 1.17 -18.59 7.17
N LEU A 2 0.80 -19.54 6.30
CA LEU A 2 0.55 -19.24 4.88
C LEU A 2 -0.48 -18.13 4.66
N LYS A 3 -1.63 -18.16 5.34
CA LYS A 3 -2.72 -17.17 5.19
C LYS A 3 -2.30 -15.71 5.46
N SER A 4 -1.44 -15.46 6.45
CA SER A 4 -0.98 -14.10 6.78
C SER A 4 0.15 -13.63 5.86
N ILE A 5 0.93 -14.57 5.32
CA ILE A 5 1.98 -14.27 4.33
C ILE A 5 1.34 -13.98 2.96
N THR A 6 0.36 -14.80 2.54
CA THR A 6 -0.38 -14.55 1.30
C THR A 6 -1.21 -13.27 1.39
N ALA A 7 -1.83 -12.96 2.53
CA ALA A 7 -2.54 -11.70 2.73
C ALA A 7 -1.64 -10.47 2.64
N ARG A 8 -0.40 -10.57 3.15
CA ARG A 8 0.60 -9.48 3.06
C ARG A 8 1.10 -9.30 1.63
N ILE A 9 1.42 -10.40 0.94
CA ILE A 9 1.84 -10.37 -0.48
C ILE A 9 0.71 -9.84 -1.37
N SER A 10 -0.55 -10.23 -1.10
CA SER A 10 -1.69 -9.71 -1.86
C SER A 10 -1.92 -8.22 -1.60
N ALA A 11 -1.75 -7.76 -0.36
CA ALA A 11 -1.86 -6.35 -0.02
C ALA A 11 -0.76 -5.49 -0.66
N GLU A 12 0.48 -5.98 -0.68
CA GLU A 12 1.60 -5.32 -1.37
C GLU A 12 1.35 -5.22 -2.89
N ARG A 13 0.85 -6.30 -3.51
CA ARG A 13 0.49 -6.31 -4.94
C ARG A 13 -0.69 -5.40 -5.25
N ALA A 14 -1.72 -5.39 -4.41
CA ALA A 14 -2.88 -4.51 -4.56
C ALA A 14 -2.48 -3.03 -4.44
N ALA A 15 -1.62 -2.69 -3.47
CA ALA A 15 -1.11 -1.33 -3.30
C ALA A 15 -0.27 -0.88 -4.51
N MET A 16 0.61 -1.73 -5.03
CA MET A 16 1.37 -1.43 -6.26
C MET A 16 0.45 -1.24 -7.48
N ALA A 17 -0.53 -2.13 -7.67
CA ALA A 17 -1.49 -2.00 -8.77
C ALA A 17 -2.29 -0.70 -8.68
N PHE A 18 -2.67 -0.29 -7.47
CA PHE A 18 -3.37 0.97 -7.23
C PHE A 18 -2.51 2.20 -7.60
N VAL A 19 -1.24 2.21 -7.22
CA VAL A 19 -0.30 3.29 -7.60
C VAL A 19 -0.15 3.38 -9.12
N ILE A 20 -0.02 2.24 -9.81
CA ILE A 20 0.10 2.20 -11.27
C ILE A 20 -1.17 2.75 -11.94
N LEU A 21 -2.36 2.33 -11.48
CA LEU A 21 -3.64 2.81 -12.01
C LEU A 21 -3.84 4.30 -11.76
N ALA A 22 -3.53 4.78 -10.55
CA ALA A 22 -3.60 6.20 -10.22
C ALA A 22 -2.65 7.03 -11.09
N SER A 23 -1.42 6.54 -11.29
CA SER A 23 -0.42 7.20 -12.15
C SER A 23 -0.87 7.21 -13.62
N ALA A 24 -1.49 6.14 -14.11
CA ALA A 24 -2.03 6.07 -15.47
C ALA A 24 -3.20 7.04 -15.68
N LEU A 25 -4.09 7.19 -14.70
CA LEU A 25 -5.19 8.15 -14.72
C LEU A 25 -4.69 9.60 -14.72
N VAL A 26 -3.69 9.90 -13.89
CA VAL A 26 -3.01 11.19 -13.87
C VAL A 26 -2.33 11.46 -15.23
N GLY A 27 -1.59 10.48 -15.77
CA GLY A 27 -0.94 10.61 -17.08
C GLY A 27 -1.93 10.85 -18.21
N ARG A 28 -3.10 10.20 -18.17
CA ARG A 28 -4.20 10.45 -19.12
C ARG A 28 -4.74 11.87 -19.00
N GLN A 29 -4.95 12.38 -17.78
CA GLN A 29 -5.38 13.76 -17.61
C GLN A 29 -4.32 14.75 -18.09
N ALA A 30 -3.04 14.48 -17.81
CA ALA A 30 -1.94 15.33 -18.25
C ALA A 30 -1.89 15.43 -19.78
N ALA A 31 -2.20 14.34 -20.50
CA ALA A 31 -2.25 14.31 -21.96
C ALA A 31 -3.45 15.06 -22.57
N ILE A 32 -4.55 15.23 -21.82
CA ILE A 32 -5.76 15.96 -22.29
C ILE A 32 -5.63 17.48 -22.01
N GLY A 33 -4.62 17.88 -21.25
CA GLY A 33 -4.41 19.25 -20.78
C GLY A 33 -4.88 19.36 -19.33
N MET A 34 -3.92 19.44 -18.42
CA MET A 34 -4.17 19.66 -17.00
C MET A 34 -3.90 21.12 -16.62
N ASP A 35 -4.83 21.71 -15.87
CA ASP A 35 -4.62 22.98 -15.22
C ASP A 35 -3.62 22.85 -14.05
N ALA A 36 -2.98 23.96 -13.64
CA ALA A 36 -1.93 23.96 -12.62
C ALA A 36 -2.42 23.37 -11.27
N ALA A 37 -3.67 23.64 -10.90
CA ALA A 37 -4.29 23.08 -9.70
C ALA A 37 -4.44 21.54 -9.79
N GLN A 38 -4.77 21.03 -10.97
CA GLN A 38 -4.87 19.59 -11.23
C GLN A 38 -3.48 18.93 -11.14
N GLY A 39 -2.44 19.58 -11.68
CA GLY A 39 -1.04 19.14 -11.56
C GLY A 39 -0.59 18.93 -10.12
N VAL A 40 -0.83 19.93 -9.26
CA VAL A 40 -0.48 19.85 -7.84
C VAL A 40 -1.26 18.74 -7.13
N SER A 41 -2.56 18.62 -7.41
CA SER A 41 -3.39 17.56 -6.81
C SER A 41 -2.96 16.15 -7.24
N ALA A 42 -2.52 16.00 -8.49
CA ALA A 42 -2.03 14.74 -9.03
C ALA A 42 -0.71 14.33 -8.41
N LEU A 43 0.22 15.27 -8.22
CA LEU A 43 1.47 15.03 -7.50
C LEU A 43 1.21 14.63 -6.04
N ALA A 44 0.29 15.31 -5.35
CA ALA A 44 -0.11 14.97 -4.00
C ALA A 44 -0.74 13.56 -3.94
N ALA A 45 -1.55 13.18 -4.93
CA ALA A 45 -2.15 11.86 -5.02
C ALA A 45 -1.09 10.74 -5.23
N ILE A 46 -0.10 10.97 -6.10
CA ILE A 46 1.01 10.02 -6.31
C ILE A 46 1.83 9.85 -5.02
N LEU A 47 2.15 10.96 -4.35
CA LEU A 47 2.85 10.95 -3.06
C LEU A 47 2.05 10.19 -1.99
N GLY A 48 0.76 10.48 -1.83
CA GLY A 48 -0.12 9.78 -0.90
C GLY A 48 -0.22 8.27 -1.20
N ALA A 49 -0.33 7.89 -2.47
CA ALA A 49 -0.37 6.48 -2.89
C ALA A 49 0.96 5.76 -2.59
N SER A 50 2.11 6.42 -2.78
CA SER A 50 3.43 5.87 -2.43
C SER A 50 3.58 5.66 -0.92
N MET A 51 3.05 6.57 -0.11
CA MET A 51 3.07 6.48 1.35
C MET A 51 2.21 5.30 1.85
N LEU A 52 1.13 4.98 1.13
CA LEU A 52 0.29 3.82 1.40
C LEU A 52 1.05 2.50 1.20
N VAL A 53 1.88 2.42 0.15
CA VAL A 53 2.79 1.27 -0.06
C VAL A 53 3.79 1.14 1.09
N VAL A 54 4.36 2.26 1.57
CA VAL A 54 5.29 2.27 2.71
C VAL A 54 4.59 1.83 3.99
N MET A 55 3.35 2.27 4.23
CA MET A 55 2.55 1.83 5.38
C MET A 55 2.27 0.33 5.34
N VAL A 56 1.87 -0.21 4.18
CA VAL A 56 1.65 -1.66 4.02
C VAL A 56 2.94 -2.45 4.24
N LYS A 57 4.08 -1.94 3.74
CA LYS A 57 5.39 -2.56 3.91
C LYS A 57 5.88 -2.53 5.36
N SER A 58 5.65 -1.41 6.05
CA SER A 58 6.04 -1.17 7.44
C SER A 58 5.06 -1.78 8.46
N TRP A 59 3.93 -2.32 7.98
CA TRP A 59 2.93 -2.91 8.86
C TRP A 59 3.55 -4.03 9.71
N PRO A 60 3.57 -3.89 11.05
CA PRO A 60 4.21 -4.84 11.93
C PRO A 60 3.52 -6.20 11.79
N LYS A 61 4.31 -7.27 11.68
CA LYS A 61 3.77 -8.63 11.76
C LYS A 61 3.17 -8.77 13.16
N PRO A 62 1.97 -9.36 13.32
CA PRO A 62 1.41 -9.63 14.63
C PRO A 62 2.41 -10.51 15.40
N GLU A 63 3.04 -9.91 16.40
CA GLU A 63 4.01 -10.57 17.26
C GLU A 63 3.24 -11.55 18.13
N ARG A 64 3.30 -12.84 17.78
CA ARG A 64 2.69 -13.88 18.60
C ARG A 64 3.57 -14.07 19.82
N ILE A 65 3.16 -13.46 20.93
CA ILE A 65 3.63 -13.80 22.28
C ILE A 65 3.55 -15.34 22.38
N LYS A 66 4.71 -16.00 22.46
CA LYS A 66 4.79 -17.44 22.72
C LYS A 66 4.36 -17.63 24.18
N VAL A 67 3.06 -17.78 24.40
CA VAL A 67 2.55 -18.29 25.68
C VAL A 67 3.05 -19.74 25.75
N LYS A 68 4.19 -19.95 26.42
CA LYS A 68 4.58 -21.26 26.89
C LYS A 68 3.45 -21.71 27.80
N ALA A 69 2.60 -22.61 27.30
CA ALA A 69 1.72 -23.38 28.16
C ALA A 69 2.63 -24.23 29.06
N ARG A 70 3.00 -23.66 30.21
CA ARG A 70 3.49 -24.42 31.35
C ARG A 70 2.28 -25.21 31.84
N ARG A 71 2.07 -26.38 31.24
CA ARG A 71 1.22 -27.40 31.81
C ARG A 71 2.15 -28.15 32.76
N ASP A 72 2.25 -27.63 33.98
CA ASP A 72 2.81 -28.35 35.12
C ASP A 72 1.87 -29.54 35.39
N ASP A 73 2.49 -30.72 35.48
CA ASP A 73 2.14 -31.95 36.19
C ASP A 73 0.66 -32.37 36.33
#